data_AF-A0A6J5W2S0-F1
#
_entry.id   AF-A0A6J5W2S0-F1
#
_cell.length_a   1.000
_cell.length_b   1.000
_cell.length_c   1.000
_cell.angle_alpha   90.00
_cell.angle_beta   90.00
_cell.angle_gamma   90.00
#
_symmetry.space_group_name_H-M   'P 1'
#
loop_
_entity.id
_entity.type
_entity.pdbx_description
1 polymer ?
#
loop_
_entity_poly.entity_id
_entity_poly.type
_entity_poly.pdbx_seq_one_letter_code
_entity_poly.pdbx_strand_id
1 'polypeptide(L)'
;MVFWLFGPQGGLATPLSTHVEGKPVLFANDLDIHKNGSIFFTGIQQEINRANHFFILLEAESTGRLMRYDPPTKTTQIVLEGLAFPNGLQLSKDQTFLLFTETTNCRVMKYWLEGPKNGTVELVADLPGFPDNIRINEKGQFWVAIDCCRTPECLLSLADPNDLLSAIYGDEDVHIDLPLQ
;
A
#
# COMPACT_ATOMS: atom_id res chain seq x y z
N MET A 1 -0.65 -8.34 -10.38
CA MET A 1 -1.97 -7.68 -10.41
C MET A 1 -1.78 -6.24 -10.88
N VAL A 2 -2.63 -5.77 -11.80
CA VAL A 2 -2.63 -4.39 -12.34
C VAL A 2 -3.97 -3.75 -11.99
N PHE A 3 -4.03 -2.44 -11.76
CA PHE A 3 -5.30 -1.76 -11.52
C PHE A 3 -6.10 -1.58 -12.82
N TRP A 4 -7.39 -1.87 -12.72
CA TRP A 4 -8.31 -1.79 -13.83
C TRP A 4 -9.40 -0.75 -13.57
N LEU A 5 -9.78 -0.02 -14.62
CA LEU A 5 -10.92 0.88 -14.60
C LEU A 5 -12.17 0.18 -15.13
N PHE A 6 -13.29 0.35 -14.43
CA PHE A 6 -14.61 -0.04 -14.88
C PHE A 6 -15.46 1.20 -15.19
N GLY A 7 -16.26 1.13 -16.24
CA GLY A 7 -17.27 2.16 -16.49
C GLY A 7 -18.38 2.12 -15.43
N PRO A 8 -19.14 3.22 -15.24
CA PRO A 8 -20.24 3.26 -14.27
C PRO A 8 -21.36 2.26 -14.56
N GLN A 9 -21.42 1.71 -15.78
CA GLN A 9 -22.34 0.64 -16.18
C GLN A 9 -21.70 -0.76 -16.12
N GLY A 10 -20.50 -0.88 -15.54
CA GLY A 10 -19.67 -2.08 -15.59
C GLY A 10 -19.01 -2.29 -16.97
N GLY A 11 -18.63 -3.54 -17.26
CA GLY A 11 -18.01 -3.96 -18.52
C GLY A 11 -16.60 -4.53 -18.36
N LEU A 12 -15.93 -4.78 -19.48
CA LEU A 12 -14.54 -5.24 -19.46
C LEU A 12 -13.63 -4.15 -18.89
N ALA A 13 -12.84 -4.53 -17.91
CA ALA A 13 -11.92 -3.66 -17.25
C ALA A 13 -10.77 -3.28 -18.19
N THR A 14 -10.33 -2.02 -18.16
CA THR A 14 -9.16 -1.55 -18.94
C THR A 14 -7.99 -1.29 -17.99
N PRO A 15 -6.76 -1.79 -18.29
CA PRO A 15 -5.62 -1.60 -17.39
C PRO A 15 -5.18 -0.14 -17.44
N LEU A 16 -4.97 0.48 -16.27
CA LEU A 16 -4.59 1.89 -16.17
C LEU A 16 -3.07 2.12 -16.20
N SER A 17 -2.32 1.26 -15.50
CA SER A 17 -0.87 1.37 -15.42
C SER A 17 -0.23 -0.01 -15.39
N THR A 18 0.48 -0.36 -16.46
CA THR A 18 1.22 -1.63 -16.57
C THR A 18 2.72 -1.45 -16.39
N HIS A 19 3.23 -0.22 -16.57
CA HIS A 19 4.65 0.11 -16.50
C HIS A 19 4.86 1.50 -15.91
N VAL A 20 5.98 1.67 -15.22
CA VAL A 20 6.52 2.95 -14.76
C VAL A 20 8.02 2.99 -15.03
N GLU A 21 8.50 4.02 -15.71
CA GLU A 21 9.92 4.17 -16.10
C GLU A 21 10.49 2.94 -16.85
N GLY A 22 9.68 2.32 -17.71
CA GLY A 22 10.08 1.13 -18.48
C GLY A 22 10.13 -0.17 -17.68
N LYS A 23 9.83 -0.13 -16.36
CA LYS A 23 9.72 -1.30 -15.49
C LYS A 23 8.25 -1.70 -15.31
N PRO A 24 7.91 -2.99 -15.30
CA PRO A 24 6.53 -3.41 -15.12
C PRO A 24 6.03 -3.13 -13.69
N VAL A 25 4.74 -2.85 -13.57
CA VAL A 25 4.00 -2.85 -12.30
C VAL A 25 3.42 -4.26 -12.15
N LEU A 26 4.06 -5.09 -11.32
CA LEU A 26 3.76 -6.52 -11.29
C LEU A 26 2.76 -6.90 -10.21
N PHE A 27 2.77 -6.20 -9.09
CA PHE A 27 1.85 -6.44 -7.99
C PHE A 27 1.46 -5.11 -7.36
N ALA A 28 0.23 -4.69 -7.65
CA ALA A 28 -0.41 -3.52 -7.08
C ALA A 28 -1.28 -3.97 -5.91
N ASN A 29 -1.04 -3.43 -4.72
CA ASN A 29 -1.71 -3.88 -3.47
C ASN A 29 -2.97 -3.07 -3.20
N ASP A 30 -2.79 -1.77 -2.95
CA ASP A 30 -3.89 -0.89 -2.54
C ASP A 30 -3.82 0.46 -3.28
N LEU A 31 -4.95 1.17 -3.32
CA LEU A 31 -5.07 2.44 -4.01
C LEU A 31 -6.04 3.38 -3.30
N ASP A 32 -5.85 4.68 -3.54
CA ASP A 32 -6.85 5.70 -3.23
C ASP A 32 -6.84 6.82 -4.28
N ILE A 33 -7.95 7.53 -4.39
CA ILE A 33 -8.20 8.51 -5.45
C ILE A 33 -8.25 9.91 -4.86
N HIS A 34 -7.34 10.76 -5.30
CA HIS A 34 -7.30 12.16 -4.94
C HIS A 34 -8.42 12.94 -5.66
N LYS A 35 -8.90 14.04 -5.05
CA LYS A 35 -10.01 14.89 -5.50
C LYS A 35 -9.77 15.54 -6.87
N ASN A 36 -8.50 15.65 -7.28
CA ASN A 36 -8.12 16.12 -8.61
C ASN A 36 -8.15 15.00 -9.68
N GLY A 37 -8.48 13.76 -9.30
CA GLY A 37 -8.53 12.59 -10.16
C GLY A 37 -7.22 11.78 -10.24
N SER A 38 -6.12 12.23 -9.64
CA SER A 38 -4.89 11.41 -9.55
C SER A 38 -5.14 10.18 -8.67
N ILE A 39 -4.58 9.04 -9.08
CA ILE A 39 -4.72 7.77 -8.37
C ILE A 39 -3.38 7.45 -7.72
N PHE A 40 -3.35 7.38 -6.39
CA PHE A 40 -2.18 6.92 -5.66
C PHE A 40 -2.32 5.44 -5.39
N PHE A 41 -1.22 4.70 -5.52
CA PHE A 41 -1.25 3.26 -5.29
C PHE A 41 0.10 2.70 -4.88
N THR A 42 0.05 1.60 -4.14
CA THR A 42 1.22 0.85 -3.69
C THR A 42 1.46 -0.35 -4.60
N GLY A 43 2.73 -0.75 -4.71
CA GLY A 43 3.07 -2.00 -5.38
C GLY A 43 4.54 -2.32 -5.33
N ILE A 44 4.90 -3.47 -5.89
CA ILE A 44 6.28 -3.96 -5.98
C ILE A 44 6.69 -4.21 -7.43
N GLN A 45 8.00 -4.08 -7.68
CA GLN A 45 8.61 -4.12 -9.01
C GLN A 45 9.03 -5.52 -9.48
N GLN A 46 9.07 -6.53 -8.61
CA GLN A 46 9.67 -7.83 -8.90
C GLN A 46 8.60 -8.91 -9.15
N GLU A 47 8.87 -9.82 -10.10
CA GLU A 47 7.96 -10.94 -10.38
C GLU A 47 7.90 -11.83 -9.14
N ILE A 48 6.69 -11.93 -8.56
CA ILE A 48 6.40 -12.95 -7.57
C ILE A 48 6.31 -14.28 -8.32
N ASN A 49 7.43 -15.00 -8.43
CA ASN A 49 7.32 -16.44 -8.55
C ASN A 49 6.72 -16.93 -7.24
N ARG A 50 5.60 -17.66 -7.27
CA ARG A 50 4.96 -18.17 -6.04
C ARG A 50 5.95 -18.93 -5.16
N ALA A 51 6.92 -19.63 -5.75
CA ALA A 51 7.97 -20.33 -5.03
C ALA A 51 8.97 -19.40 -4.28
N ASN A 52 9.05 -18.12 -4.65
CA ASN A 52 10.02 -17.13 -4.13
C ASN A 52 9.37 -15.99 -3.33
N HIS A 53 8.05 -16.01 -3.09
CA HIS A 53 7.36 -15.02 -2.24
C HIS A 53 8.02 -14.88 -0.86
N PHE A 54 8.48 -16.02 -0.34
CA PHE A 54 9.27 -16.14 0.87
C PHE A 54 10.58 -15.36 0.88
N PHE A 55 11.30 -15.34 -0.25
CA PHE A 55 12.54 -14.59 -0.36
C PHE A 55 12.28 -13.08 -0.42
N ILE A 56 11.18 -12.62 -1.02
CA ILE A 56 10.87 -11.17 -1.06
C ILE A 56 10.60 -10.61 0.35
N LEU A 57 9.90 -11.36 1.20
CA LEU A 57 9.62 -10.96 2.58
C LEU A 57 10.86 -11.04 3.49
N LEU A 58 11.76 -12.01 3.26
CA LEU A 58 12.98 -12.22 4.06
C LEU A 58 14.22 -11.47 3.58
N GLU A 59 14.38 -11.25 2.28
CA GLU A 59 15.50 -10.51 1.70
C GLU A 59 15.44 -9.02 2.06
N ALA A 60 14.32 -8.56 2.65
CA ALA A 60 14.09 -7.16 3.00
C ALA A 60 14.37 -6.23 1.82
N GLU A 61 14.23 -6.74 0.59
CA GLU A 61 14.48 -5.97 -0.60
C GLU A 61 13.38 -4.93 -0.69
N SER A 62 13.79 -3.70 -0.39
CA SER A 62 13.04 -2.46 -0.40
C SER A 62 12.62 -2.10 -1.85
N THR A 63 11.96 -3.02 -2.54
CA THR A 63 11.51 -2.89 -3.94
C THR A 63 10.10 -2.34 -4.04
N GLY A 64 9.45 -2.14 -2.89
CA GLY A 64 8.16 -1.51 -2.76
C GLY A 64 8.19 -0.05 -3.18
N ARG A 65 7.08 0.38 -3.76
CA ARG A 65 6.90 1.70 -4.36
C ARG A 65 5.53 2.26 -4.01
N LEU A 66 5.51 3.56 -3.77
CA LEU A 66 4.32 4.39 -3.84
C LEU A 66 4.34 5.09 -5.19
N MET A 67 3.25 5.00 -5.94
CA MET A 67 3.14 5.53 -7.30
C MET A 67 1.91 6.42 -7.43
N ARG A 68 1.95 7.33 -8.40
CA ARG A 68 0.81 8.16 -8.79
C ARG A 68 0.54 8.00 -10.28
N TYR A 69 -0.69 7.64 -10.62
CA TYR A 69 -1.21 7.68 -11.98
C TYR A 69 -2.03 8.96 -12.19
N ASP A 70 -1.75 9.66 -13.27
CA ASP A 70 -2.46 10.88 -13.66
C ASP A 70 -3.32 10.58 -14.91
N PRO A 71 -4.66 10.45 -14.77
CA PRO A 71 -5.54 10.08 -15.89
C PRO A 71 -5.50 11.03 -17.10
N PRO A 72 -5.40 12.37 -16.94
CA PRO A 72 -5.35 13.28 -18.09
C PRO A 72 -4.15 13.02 -19.01
N THR A 73 -2.98 12.71 -18.43
CA THR A 73 -1.74 12.46 -19.18
C THR A 73 -1.51 10.96 -19.43
N LYS A 74 -2.27 10.09 -18.74
CA LYS A 74 -2.10 8.63 -18.73
C LYS A 74 -0.68 8.19 -18.31
N THR A 75 -0.05 8.97 -17.44
CA THR A 75 1.32 8.72 -16.99
C THR A 75 1.32 8.22 -15.55
N THR A 76 2.22 7.28 -15.26
CA THR A 76 2.55 6.87 -13.88
C THR A 76 3.90 7.43 -13.50
N GLN A 77 4.02 7.91 -12.27
CA GLN A 77 5.27 8.38 -11.69
C GLN A 77 5.52 7.65 -10.37
N ILE A 78 6.78 7.39 -10.05
CA ILE A 78 7.19 6.90 -8.73
C ILE A 78 7.21 8.11 -7.79
N VAL A 79 6.49 8.00 -6.68
CA VAL A 79 6.46 9.00 -5.61
C VAL A 79 7.48 8.66 -4.54
N LEU A 80 7.50 7.39 -4.12
CA LEU A 80 8.52 6.82 -3.24
C LEU A 80 8.93 5.44 -3.77
N GLU A 81 10.19 5.09 -3.56
CA GLU A 81 10.75 3.75 -3.76
C GLU A 81 11.53 3.35 -2.52
N GLY A 82 11.97 2.11 -2.40
CA GLY A 82 12.66 1.68 -1.20
C GLY A 82 11.71 1.24 -0.08
N LEU A 83 10.44 0.94 -0.37
CA LEU A 83 9.46 0.62 0.67
C LEU A 83 9.46 -0.86 1.02
N ALA A 84 9.35 -1.16 2.31
CA ALA A 84 9.31 -2.50 2.85
C ALA A 84 7.89 -3.09 2.75
N PHE A 85 7.60 -3.70 1.60
CA PHE A 85 6.32 -4.34 1.25
C PHE A 85 5.10 -3.45 1.58
N PRO A 86 4.86 -2.38 0.80
CA PRO A 86 3.76 -1.46 1.08
C PRO A 86 2.43 -2.08 0.69
N ASN A 87 1.61 -2.42 1.68
CA ASN A 87 0.36 -3.13 1.44
C ASN A 87 -0.80 -2.14 1.39
N GLY A 88 -1.10 -1.45 2.51
CA GLY A 88 -2.19 -0.49 2.62
C GLY A 88 -1.82 0.94 2.25
N LEU A 89 -2.82 1.68 1.75
CA LEU A 89 -2.75 3.11 1.42
C LEU A 89 -4.08 3.81 1.70
N GLN A 90 -4.03 5.00 2.30
CA GLN A 90 -5.23 5.80 2.55
C GLN A 90 -4.92 7.30 2.51
N LEU A 91 -5.63 8.06 1.68
CA LEU A 91 -5.59 9.52 1.72
C LEU A 91 -6.29 10.03 2.99
N SER A 92 -5.77 11.12 3.54
CA SER A 92 -6.46 11.91 4.57
C SER A 92 -7.73 12.55 4.01
N LYS A 93 -8.65 12.93 4.90
CA LYS A 93 -9.92 13.56 4.48
C LYS A 93 -9.75 14.87 3.74
N ASP A 94 -8.83 15.72 4.18
CA ASP A 94 -8.51 16.99 3.52
C ASP A 94 -7.57 16.79 2.32
N GLN A 95 -7.01 15.59 2.20
CA GLN A 95 -6.08 15.12 1.18
C GLN A 95 -4.75 15.87 1.18
N THR A 96 -4.35 16.41 2.33
CA THR A 96 -3.06 17.09 2.51
C THR A 96 -1.91 16.11 2.76
N PHE A 97 -2.22 14.87 3.13
CA PHE A 97 -1.29 13.77 3.27
C PHE A 97 -1.95 12.42 2.92
N LEU A 98 -1.13 11.39 2.76
CA LEU A 98 -1.57 9.99 2.74
C LEU A 98 -0.80 9.18 3.79
N LEU A 99 -1.40 8.07 4.21
CA LEU A 99 -0.75 7.04 4.99
C LEU A 99 -0.50 5.82 4.13
N PHE A 100 0.57 5.11 4.42
CA PHE A 100 0.85 3.80 3.86
C PHE A 100 1.49 2.90 4.91
N THR A 101 1.31 1.59 4.77
CA THR A 101 1.95 0.61 5.65
C THR A 101 3.28 0.17 5.08
N GLU A 102 4.20 -0.23 5.96
CA GLU A 102 5.33 -1.07 5.59
C GLU A 102 5.21 -2.37 6.38
N THR A 103 4.71 -3.42 5.72
CA THR A 103 4.27 -4.65 6.39
C THR A 103 5.42 -5.31 7.14
N THR A 104 6.55 -5.55 6.49
CA THR A 104 7.69 -6.25 7.12
C THR A 104 8.39 -5.42 8.19
N ASN A 105 8.27 -4.09 8.13
CA ASN A 105 8.74 -3.20 9.19
C ASN A 105 7.73 -2.99 10.32
N CYS A 106 6.51 -3.52 10.18
CA CYS A 106 5.42 -3.42 11.15
C CYS A 106 5.13 -1.96 11.55
N ARG A 107 4.96 -1.06 10.56
CA ARG A 107 4.77 0.38 10.84
C ARG A 107 3.83 1.07 9.86
N VAL A 108 3.30 2.21 10.29
CA VAL A 108 2.56 3.17 9.47
C VAL A 108 3.41 4.40 9.23
N MET A 109 3.49 4.80 7.96
CA MET A 109 4.22 5.97 7.50
C MET A 109 3.23 7.00 6.94
N LYS A 110 3.57 8.28 7.06
CA LYS A 110 2.85 9.41 6.48
C LYS A 110 3.68 10.03 5.39
N TYR A 111 3.06 10.32 4.24
CA TYR A 111 3.65 11.13 3.18
C TYR A 111 2.83 12.42 3.00
N TRP A 112 3.49 13.56 3.10
CA TRP A 112 2.84 14.87 2.94
C TRP A 112 2.69 15.22 1.45
N LEU A 113 1.46 15.53 1.03
CA LEU A 113 1.10 15.92 -0.34
C LEU A 113 1.04 17.44 -0.52
N GLU A 114 0.76 18.16 0.56
CA GLU A 114 0.59 19.61 0.55
C GLU A 114 1.30 20.25 1.76
N GLY A 115 1.38 21.59 1.74
CA GLY A 115 1.94 22.37 2.85
C GLY A 115 3.47 22.40 2.92
N PRO A 116 4.03 22.97 4.02
CA PRO A 116 5.48 23.20 4.16
C PRO A 116 6.32 21.93 4.17
N LYS A 117 5.70 20.78 4.49
CA LYS A 117 6.34 19.47 4.57
C LYS A 117 6.14 18.63 3.31
N ASN A 118 5.55 19.18 2.25
CA ASN A 118 5.28 18.46 1.02
C ASN A 118 6.50 17.67 0.52
N GLY A 119 6.29 16.40 0.17
CA GLY A 119 7.33 15.49 -0.30
C GLY A 119 8.11 14.78 0.81
N THR A 120 7.83 15.06 2.08
CA THR A 120 8.51 14.41 3.22
C THR A 120 7.72 13.22 3.76
N VAL A 121 8.44 12.30 4.41
CA VAL A 121 7.91 11.07 5.02
C VAL A 121 8.16 11.09 6.52
N GLU A 122 7.17 10.66 7.30
CA GLU A 122 7.24 10.59 8.77
C GLU A 122 6.75 9.24 9.29
N LEU A 123 7.41 8.71 10.32
CA LEU A 123 6.87 7.59 11.10
C LEU A 123 5.67 8.06 11.89
N VAL A 124 4.57 7.32 11.81
CA VAL A 124 3.33 7.63 12.51
C VAL A 124 3.13 6.71 13.71
N ALA A 125 3.29 5.40 13.50
CA ALA A 125 3.12 4.40 14.54
C ALA A 125 3.93 3.14 14.20
N ASP A 126 4.57 2.57 15.21
CA ASP A 126 4.99 1.18 15.20
C ASP A 126 3.80 0.29 15.60
N LEU A 127 3.65 -0.84 14.92
CA LEU A 127 2.52 -1.75 15.09
C LEU A 127 2.96 -3.07 15.74
N PRO A 128 2.05 -3.73 16.48
CA PRO A 128 2.36 -4.99 17.17
C PRO A 128 2.44 -6.22 16.23
N GLY A 129 2.11 -6.05 14.95
CA GLY A 129 2.07 -7.12 13.96
C GLY A 129 2.23 -6.60 12.54
N PHE A 130 2.02 -7.49 11.56
CA PHE A 130 2.19 -7.20 10.14
C PHE A 130 0.95 -6.50 9.57
N PRO A 131 1.03 -5.20 9.25
CA PRO A 131 -0.13 -4.48 8.75
C PRO A 131 -0.44 -4.79 7.29
N ASP A 132 -1.73 -4.82 6.96
CA ASP A 132 -2.24 -4.86 5.61
C ASP A 132 -2.87 -3.50 5.24
N ASN A 133 -4.18 -3.45 5.04
CA ASN A 133 -4.91 -2.28 4.57
C ASN A 133 -5.10 -1.22 5.65
N ILE A 134 -5.10 0.06 5.24
CA ILE A 134 -5.48 1.20 6.08
C ILE A 134 -6.80 1.76 5.57
N ARG A 135 -7.78 1.99 6.43
CA ARG A 135 -9.03 2.66 6.06
C ARG A 135 -9.41 3.78 7.02
N ILE A 136 -9.91 4.88 6.48
CA ILE A 136 -10.36 6.04 7.25
C ILE A 136 -11.87 5.96 7.51
N ASN A 137 -12.31 6.35 8.70
CA ASN A 137 -13.74 6.42 9.03
C ASN A 137 -14.32 7.84 8.82
N GLU A 138 -15.64 7.96 9.00
CA GLU A 138 -16.36 9.23 8.91
C GLU A 138 -15.95 10.28 9.95
N LYS A 139 -15.15 9.94 10.96
CA LYS A 139 -14.59 10.88 11.93
C LYS A 139 -13.17 11.32 11.58
N GLY A 140 -12.54 10.72 10.58
CA GLY A 140 -11.16 10.98 10.18
C GLY A 140 -10.12 10.15 10.94
N GLN A 141 -10.57 9.11 11.65
CA GLN A 141 -9.69 8.16 12.34
C GLN A 141 -9.34 7.00 11.41
N PHE A 142 -8.17 6.40 11.62
CA PHE A 142 -7.64 5.35 10.75
C PHE A 142 -7.68 4.00 11.45
N TRP A 143 -8.05 2.98 10.69
CA TRP A 143 -8.05 1.57 11.07
C TRP A 143 -7.03 0.86 10.21
N VAL A 144 -6.23 0.00 10.83
CA VAL A 144 -5.23 -0.80 10.15
C VAL A 144 -5.48 -2.26 10.47
N ALA A 145 -5.68 -3.07 9.42
CA ALA A 145 -5.76 -4.51 9.56
C ALA A 145 -4.38 -5.06 9.94
N ILE A 146 -4.34 -5.94 10.95
CA ILE A 146 -3.12 -6.66 11.34
C ILE A 146 -3.39 -8.14 11.15
N ASP A 147 -2.64 -8.74 10.22
CA ASP A 147 -2.78 -10.16 9.88
C ASP A 147 -2.40 -11.04 11.08
N CYS A 148 -1.20 -10.83 11.63
CA CYS A 148 -0.82 -11.53 12.84
C CYS A 148 0.34 -10.86 13.61
N CYS A 149 0.59 -11.38 14.82
CA CYS A 149 1.62 -10.92 15.74
C CYS A 149 3.01 -10.88 15.09
N ARG A 150 3.85 -9.96 15.57
CA ARG A 150 5.24 -9.83 15.11
C ARG A 150 6.12 -10.99 15.62
N THR A 151 5.97 -12.17 15.01
CA THR A 151 6.82 -13.34 15.25
C THR A 151 7.45 -13.83 13.96
N PRO A 152 8.59 -14.54 14.04
CA PRO A 152 9.18 -15.17 12.86
C PRO A 152 8.22 -16.14 12.16
N GLU A 153 7.45 -16.94 12.90
CA GLU A 153 6.49 -17.90 12.35
C GLU A 153 5.43 -17.21 11.50
N CYS A 154 4.94 -16.08 11.99
CA CYS A 154 4.01 -15.21 11.28
C CYS A 154 4.59 -14.65 9.98
N LEU A 155 5.84 -14.16 10.02
CA LEU A 155 6.55 -13.71 8.82
C LEU A 155 6.72 -14.84 7.80
N LEU A 156 6.97 -16.07 8.26
CA LEU A 156 7.10 -17.25 7.40
C LEU A 156 5.75 -17.66 6.78
N SER A 157 4.63 -17.49 7.51
CA SER A 157 3.27 -17.77 7.00
C SER A 157 2.84 -16.76 5.95
N LEU A 158 3.08 -15.45 6.18
CA LEU A 158 2.90 -14.41 5.16
C LEU A 158 3.67 -14.73 3.87
N ALA A 159 4.80 -15.40 4.01
CA ALA A 159 5.66 -15.80 2.92
C ALA A 159 5.20 -17.05 2.15
N ASP A 160 4.28 -17.85 2.70
CA ASP A 160 3.78 -19.05 2.04
C ASP A 160 2.70 -18.69 0.99
N PRO A 161 2.93 -18.96 -0.31
CA PRO A 161 1.95 -18.70 -1.36
C PRO A 161 0.64 -19.48 -1.20
N ASN A 162 0.57 -20.49 -0.34
CA ASN A 162 -0.64 -21.27 -0.04
C ASN A 162 -1.43 -20.73 1.16
N ASP A 163 -0.81 -19.91 2.02
CA ASP A 163 -1.45 -19.23 3.17
C ASP A 163 -1.87 -17.78 2.85
N LEU A 164 -1.50 -17.22 1.70
CA LEU A 164 -1.96 -15.89 1.28
C LEU A 164 -3.50 -15.74 1.26
N LEU A 165 -4.24 -16.84 1.11
CA LEU A 165 -5.70 -16.84 1.15
C LEU A 165 -6.26 -16.91 2.58
N SER A 166 -5.49 -17.34 3.59
CA SER A 166 -5.92 -17.34 5.00
C SER A 166 -5.60 -16.01 5.68
N ALA A 167 -4.52 -15.33 5.29
CA ALA A 167 -4.17 -13.97 5.76
C ALA A 167 -5.27 -12.92 5.47
N ILE A 168 -5.97 -13.05 4.35
CA ILE A 168 -7.08 -12.14 3.96
C ILE A 168 -8.32 -12.28 4.86
N TYR A 169 -8.45 -13.36 5.64
CA TYR A 169 -9.66 -13.67 6.42
C TYR A 169 -9.40 -13.83 7.93
N GLY A 170 -8.17 -13.58 8.40
CA GLY A 170 -7.77 -13.73 9.81
C GLY A 170 -7.61 -12.43 10.60
N ASP A 171 -7.77 -11.28 9.96
CA ASP A 171 -7.34 -9.98 10.48
C ASP A 171 -8.01 -9.56 11.80
N GLU A 172 -7.20 -9.09 12.75
CA GLU A 172 -7.65 -8.22 13.85
C GLU A 172 -7.42 -6.75 13.45
N ASP A 173 -8.47 -5.93 13.54
CA ASP A 173 -8.37 -4.49 13.24
C ASP A 173 -7.80 -3.73 14.45
N VAL A 174 -6.71 -2.99 14.23
CA VAL A 174 -6.16 -2.06 15.24
C VAL A 174 -6.55 -0.62 14.92
N HIS A 175 -7.12 0.05 15.93
CA HIS A 175 -7.40 1.47 15.88
C HIS A 175 -6.13 2.28 16.11
N ILE A 176 -5.81 3.22 15.21
CA ILE A 176 -4.73 4.17 15.41
C ILE A 176 -5.33 5.55 15.67
N ASP A 177 -5.26 5.99 16.92
CA ASP A 177 -5.51 7.39 17.28
C ASP A 177 -4.32 8.22 16.80
N LEU A 178 -4.44 8.78 15.60
CA LEU A 178 -3.51 9.81 15.16
C LEU A 178 -3.77 11.06 15.98
N PRO A 179 -2.76 11.64 16.65
CA PRO A 179 -2.90 12.98 17.17
C PRO A 179 -3.16 13.91 15.99
N LEU A 180 -4.42 14.33 15.84
CA LEU A 180 -4.79 15.43 14.96
C LEU A 180 -4.06 16.66 15.51
N GLN A 181 -3.00 17.08 14.82
CA GLN A 181 -2.39 18.40 14.98
C GLN A 181 -2.97 19.34 13.95
#